data_AF-A0A2D4J695-F1
#
_entry.id   AF-A0A2D4J695-F1
#
_cell.length_a   1.000
_cell.length_b   1.000
_cell.length_c   1.000
_cell.angle_alpha   90.00
_cell.angle_beta   90.00
_cell.angle_gamma   90.00
#
_symmetry.space_group_name_H-M   'P 1'
#
loop_
_entity.id
_entity.type
_entity.pdbx_description
1 polymer ?
#
loop_
_entity_poly.entity_id
_entity_poly.type
_entity_poly.pdbx_seq_one_letter_code
_entity_poly.pdbx_strand_id
1 'polypeptide(L)'
;KQVPLAGPVTPEMPDSDIFTFSVSLEIKEDDGKGCFSAVPKDKDRQCFKLRQGIDKKIVIYVQQTTNKELAIERCFGLLLSPGKDVQSGDMHLLDLESMGKSSDGKS
;
A
#
# COMPACT_ATOMS: atom_id res chain seq x y z
N LYS A 1 31.77 -38.84 -26.32
CA LYS A 1 31.46 -37.40 -26.47
C LYS A 1 30.10 -37.16 -25.83
N GLN A 2 30.06 -36.65 -24.61
CA GLN A 2 28.83 -36.45 -23.86
C GLN A 2 28.28 -35.06 -24.17
N VAL A 3 27.03 -35.00 -24.59
CA VAL A 3 26.30 -33.77 -24.85
C VAL A 3 25.85 -33.21 -23.49
N PRO A 4 26.13 -31.94 -23.13
CA PRO A 4 25.64 -31.37 -21.88
C PRO A 4 24.12 -31.22 -21.94
N LEU A 5 23.42 -31.76 -20.94
CA LEU A 5 21.99 -31.61 -20.75
C LEU A 5 21.71 -30.15 -20.37
N ALA A 6 21.00 -29.41 -21.24
CA ALA A 6 20.57 -28.05 -20.95
C ALA A 6 19.70 -28.04 -19.69
N GLY A 7 20.04 -27.17 -18.73
CA GLY A 7 19.24 -26.94 -17.55
C GLY A 7 17.82 -26.44 -17.89
N PRO A 8 16.87 -26.53 -16.95
CA PRO A 8 15.50 -26.10 -17.20
C PRO A 8 15.48 -24.62 -17.59
N VAL A 9 14.95 -24.34 -18.77
CA VAL A 9 14.70 -22.99 -19.27
C VAL A 9 13.49 -22.46 -18.52
N THR A 10 13.70 -21.57 -17.55
CA THR A 10 12.61 -20.81 -16.93
C THR A 10 11.94 -19.99 -18.04
N PRO A 11 10.60 -20.04 -18.21
CA PRO A 11 9.94 -19.21 -19.21
C PRO A 11 10.18 -17.73 -18.85
N GLU A 12 11.02 -17.04 -19.63
CA GLU A 12 11.09 -15.59 -19.59
C GLU A 12 9.77 -15.06 -20.14
N MET A 13 8.91 -14.59 -19.23
CA MET A 13 7.75 -13.79 -19.62
C MET A 13 8.28 -12.58 -20.40
N PRO A 14 7.76 -12.28 -21.60
CA PRO A 14 8.19 -11.10 -22.34
C PRO A 14 7.94 -9.85 -21.49
N ASP A 15 8.86 -8.89 -21.53
CA ASP A 15 8.77 -7.62 -20.77
C ASP A 15 7.43 -6.88 -21.00
N SER A 16 6.74 -7.21 -22.10
CA SER A 16 5.40 -6.71 -22.45
C SER A 16 4.30 -7.06 -21.45
N ASP A 17 4.52 -7.99 -20.50
CA ASP A 17 3.53 -8.35 -19.47
C ASP A 17 3.92 -7.88 -18.06
N ILE A 18 5.02 -7.13 -17.94
CA ILE A 18 5.49 -6.60 -16.65
C ILE A 18 4.88 -5.21 -16.41
N PHE A 19 4.08 -5.10 -15.36
CA PHE A 19 3.48 -3.85 -14.89
C PHE A 19 4.17 -3.40 -13.61
N THR A 20 4.82 -2.24 -13.67
CA THR A 20 5.52 -1.65 -12.52
C THR A 20 4.72 -0.49 -11.95
N PHE A 21 4.63 -0.43 -10.63
CA PHE A 21 3.96 0.64 -9.90
C PHE A 21 4.90 1.26 -8.89
N SER A 22 4.91 2.59 -8.82
CA SER A 22 5.41 3.33 -7.68
C SER A 22 4.27 3.54 -6.69
N VAL A 23 4.46 3.08 -5.46
CA VAL A 23 3.48 3.22 -4.38
C VAL A 23 4.11 3.97 -3.22
N SER A 24 3.41 4.98 -2.72
CA SER A 24 3.79 5.66 -1.49
C SER A 24 2.61 5.85 -0.55
N LEU A 25 2.91 5.91 0.74
CA LEU A 25 1.96 6.00 1.84
C LEU A 25 2.32 7.19 2.72
N GLU A 26 1.36 8.07 2.95
CA GLU A 26 1.46 9.16 3.93
C GLU A 26 0.34 9.00 4.97
N ILE A 27 0.70 9.04 6.25
CA ILE A 27 -0.25 9.03 7.37
C ILE A 27 -0.23 10.41 8.00
N LYS A 28 -1.40 10.99 8.23
CA LYS A 28 -1.57 12.25 8.97
C LYS A 28 -2.50 12.04 10.15
N GLU A 29 -2.29 12.78 11.22
CA GLU A 29 -3.15 12.78 12.40
C GLU A 29 -3.72 14.17 12.65
N ASP A 30 -4.93 14.23 13.19
CA ASP A 30 -5.51 15.47 13.69
C ASP A 30 -4.59 16.11 14.75
N ASP A 31 -4.26 17.38 14.58
CA ASP A 31 -3.35 18.13 15.45
C ASP A 31 -4.07 18.91 16.57
N GLY A 32 -5.39 18.79 16.68
CA GLY A 32 -6.24 19.49 17.62
C GLY A 32 -6.52 20.95 17.24
N LYS A 33 -6.04 21.41 16.07
CA LYS A 33 -6.20 22.79 15.56
C LYS A 33 -7.10 22.85 14.34
N GLY A 34 -7.81 21.76 14.03
CA GLY A 34 -8.63 21.63 12.82
C GLY A 34 -7.83 21.27 11.57
N CYS A 35 -6.57 20.85 11.72
CA CYS A 35 -5.69 20.44 10.62
C CYS A 35 -5.15 19.01 10.84
N PHE A 36 -4.63 18.42 9.76
CA PHE A 36 -3.95 17.13 9.79
C PHE A 36 -2.45 17.32 9.58
N SER A 37 -1.64 16.82 10.52
CA SER A 37 -0.18 16.88 10.48
C SER A 37 0.43 15.53 10.13
N ALA A 38 1.47 15.52 9.29
CA ALA A 38 2.13 14.29 8.84
C ALA A 38 2.79 13.53 9.99
N VAL A 39 2.57 12.21 10.05
CA VAL A 39 3.21 11.31 11.00
C VAL A 39 4.59 10.92 10.45
N PRO A 40 5.69 11.24 11.15
CA PRO A 40 7.02 10.85 10.70
C PRO A 40 7.20 9.34 10.74
N LYS A 41 7.80 8.78 9.67
CA LYS A 41 8.21 7.38 9.62
C LYS A 41 9.53 7.21 10.39
N ASP A 42 9.55 6.29 11.34
CA ASP A 42 10.76 5.87 12.03
C ASP A 42 11.64 5.11 11.02
N LYS A 43 12.78 5.72 10.63
CA LYS A 43 13.65 5.19 9.57
C LYS A 43 14.34 3.89 10.00
N ASP A 44 14.68 3.75 11.28
CA ASP A 44 15.38 2.58 11.80
C ASP A 44 14.43 1.39 11.94
N ARG A 45 13.20 1.66 12.38
CA ARG A 45 12.20 0.61 12.65
C ARG A 45 11.23 0.35 11.50
N GLN A 46 11.29 1.17 10.45
CA GLN A 46 10.38 1.14 9.30
C GLN A 46 8.90 1.16 9.71
N CYS A 47 8.56 1.87 10.78
CA CYS A 47 7.20 1.93 11.32
C CYS A 47 6.72 3.35 11.59
N PHE A 48 5.41 3.49 11.77
CA PHE A 48 4.78 4.74 12.23
C PHE A 48 4.40 4.61 13.70
N LYS A 49 4.61 5.66 14.47
CA LYS A 49 4.09 5.76 15.85
C LYS A 49 2.81 6.57 15.80
N LEU A 50 1.70 5.90 16.05
CA LEU A 50 0.36 6.46 15.96
C LEU A 50 -0.19 6.76 17.36
N ARG A 51 -0.83 7.91 17.53
CA ARG A 51 -1.52 8.28 18.78
C ARG A 51 -2.88 7.60 18.85
N GLN A 52 -3.21 7.04 20.00
CA GLN A 52 -4.52 6.43 20.24
C GLN A 52 -5.62 7.51 20.31
N GLY A 53 -6.82 7.18 19.82
CA GLY A 53 -7.98 8.06 19.93
C GLY A 53 -7.91 9.34 19.09
N ILE A 54 -7.00 9.39 18.12
CA ILE A 54 -6.84 10.51 17.19
C ILE A 54 -7.19 10.06 15.78
N ASP A 55 -8.02 10.85 15.12
CA ASP A 55 -8.40 10.66 13.72
C ASP A 55 -7.18 10.67 12.82
N LYS A 56 -7.16 9.74 11.86
CA LYS A 56 -6.06 9.54 10.93
C LYS A 56 -6.55 9.72 9.50
N LYS A 57 -5.81 10.50 8.73
CA LYS A 57 -5.96 10.57 7.28
C LYS A 57 -4.82 9.79 6.64
N ILE A 58 -5.17 8.72 5.93
CA ILE A 58 -4.22 7.90 5.18
C ILE A 58 -4.32 8.29 3.70
N VAL A 59 -3.19 8.62 3.10
CA VAL A 59 -3.09 8.97 1.67
C VAL A 59 -2.17 7.97 0.99
N ILE A 60 -2.70 7.28 -0.02
CA ILE A 60 -1.96 6.30 -0.81
C ILE A 60 -1.84 6.86 -2.22
N TYR A 61 -0.61 6.99 -2.71
CA TYR A 61 -0.36 7.35 -4.09
C TYR A 61 0.09 6.10 -4.84
N VAL A 62 -0.62 5.79 -5.92
CA VAL A 62 -0.31 4.68 -6.82
C VAL A 62 -0.08 5.27 -8.20
N GLN A 63 1.11 5.08 -8.75
CA GLN A 63 1.46 5.53 -10.10
C GLN A 63 2.04 4.36 -10.87
N GLN A 64 1.38 3.96 -11.96
CA GLN A 64 1.94 3.00 -12.90
C GLN A 64 3.07 3.66 -13.71
N THR A 65 4.22 2.99 -13.83
CA THR A 65 5.42 3.54 -14.47
C THR A 65 5.80 2.85 -15.77
N THR A 66 5.26 1.66 -16.05
CA THR A 66 5.54 0.89 -17.27
C THR A 66 4.27 0.35 -17.90
N ASN A 67 4.36 0.00 -19.20
CA ASN A 67 3.33 -0.75 -19.93
C ASN A 67 2.02 0.03 -20.18
N LYS A 68 1.00 -0.65 -20.70
CA LYS A 68 -0.35 -0.12 -20.90
C LYS A 68 -1.02 0.15 -19.56
N GLU A 69 -1.65 1.31 -19.42
CA GLU A 69 -2.38 1.71 -18.22
C GLU A 69 -3.42 0.67 -17.80
N LEU A 70 -3.35 0.25 -16.54
CA LEU A 70 -4.34 -0.58 -15.88
C LEU A 70 -5.28 0.30 -15.05
N ALA A 71 -6.59 0.13 -15.28
CA ALA A 71 -7.60 0.81 -14.48
C ALA A 71 -7.79 0.08 -13.14
N ILE A 72 -7.76 0.81 -12.04
CA ILE A 72 -8.16 0.30 -10.73
C ILE A 72 -9.69 0.36 -10.66
N GLU A 73 -10.35 -0.78 -10.85
CA GLU A 73 -11.83 -0.85 -10.81
C GLU A 73 -12.38 -0.88 -9.40
N ARG A 74 -11.74 -1.63 -8.50
CA ARG A 74 -12.20 -1.84 -7.11
C ARG A 74 -11.01 -2.00 -6.16
N CYS A 75 -11.11 -1.37 -5.00
CA CYS A 75 -10.24 -1.58 -3.86
C CYS A 75 -11.07 -2.19 -2.73
N PHE A 76 -10.56 -3.23 -2.07
CA PHE A 76 -11.31 -3.93 -1.01
C PHE A 76 -11.22 -3.25 0.36
N GLY A 77 -10.25 -2.34 0.57
CA GLY A 77 -10.08 -1.57 1.80
C GLY A 77 -8.65 -1.61 2.33
N LEU A 78 -8.46 -1.29 3.61
CA LEU A 78 -7.17 -1.32 4.28
C LEU A 78 -7.12 -2.49 5.27
N LEU A 79 -6.07 -3.30 5.18
CA LEU A 79 -5.78 -4.34 6.16
C LEU A 79 -4.81 -3.79 7.22
N LEU A 80 -5.14 -3.96 8.50
CA LEU A 80 -4.29 -3.58 9.62
C LEU A 80 -3.96 -4.76 10.51
N SER A 81 -2.77 -4.72 11.07
CA SER A 81 -2.28 -5.67 12.07
C SER A 81 -1.34 -4.96 13.04
N PRO A 82 -1.43 -5.22 14.34
CA PRO A 82 -0.47 -4.71 15.32
C PRO A 82 0.83 -5.51 15.29
N GLY A 83 1.98 -4.84 15.36
CA GLY A 83 3.28 -5.48 15.60
C GLY A 83 4.26 -5.44 14.42
N LYS A 84 5.23 -6.35 14.44
CA LYS A 84 6.23 -6.60 13.38
C LYS A 84 6.09 -8.06 12.93
N ASP A 85 6.53 -8.35 11.71
CA ASP A 85 6.56 -9.73 11.17
C ASP A 85 5.18 -10.41 11.13
N VAL A 86 4.16 -9.63 10.75
CA VAL A 86 2.75 -10.04 10.74
C VAL A 86 2.52 -11.11 9.66
N GLN A 87 1.85 -12.20 10.03
CA GLN A 87 1.41 -13.21 9.07
C GLN A 87 0.16 -12.73 8.31
N SER A 88 -0.03 -13.21 7.09
CA SER A 88 -1.19 -12.78 6.28
C SER A 88 -2.53 -13.03 6.95
N GLY A 89 -2.64 -14.04 7.82
CA GLY A 89 -3.88 -14.37 8.55
C GLY A 89 -4.18 -13.45 9.74
N ASP A 90 -3.19 -12.71 10.24
CA ASP A 90 -3.32 -11.81 11.39
C ASP A 90 -3.78 -10.40 10.98
N MET A 91 -3.94 -10.17 9.68
CA MET A 91 -4.40 -8.91 9.13
C MET A 91 -5.92 -8.81 9.15
N HIS A 92 -6.45 -7.70 9.67
CA HIS A 92 -7.88 -7.44 9.77
C HIS A 92 -8.29 -6.30 8.84
N LEU A 93 -9.38 -6.50 8.10
CA LEU A 93 -9.94 -5.46 7.23
C LEU A 93 -10.57 -4.37 8.10
N LEU A 94 -10.15 -3.13 7.89
CA LEU A 94 -10.81 -1.98 8.48
C LEU A 94 -12.19 -1.83 7.90
N ASP A 95 -13.17 -1.66 8.79
CA ASP A 95 -14.54 -1.40 8.39
C ASP A 95 -14.63 -0.09 7.58
N LEU A 96 -15.38 -0.14 6.47
CA LEU A 96 -15.60 1.02 5.60
C LEU A 96 -16.34 2.13 6.35
N GLU A 97 -17.21 1.79 7.31
CA GLU A 97 -17.89 2.76 8.17
C GLU A 97 -16.91 3.52 9.09
N SER A 98 -15.78 2.90 9.43
CA SER A 98 -14.70 3.47 10.26
C SER A 98 -13.79 4.43 9.48
N MET A 99 -13.75 4.32 8.14
CA MET A 99 -12.83 5.08 7.28
C MET A 99 -13.32 6.51 6.94
N GLY A 100 -14.35 7.00 7.63
CA GLY A 100 -14.93 8.33 7.44
C GLY A 100 -15.64 8.50 6.09
N LYS A 101 -16.67 9.33 6.05
CA LYS A 101 -17.29 9.73 4.79
C LYS A 101 -16.33 10.67 4.06
N SER A 102 -15.69 10.21 2.98
CA SER A 102 -15.03 11.13 2.05
C SER A 102 -16.09 12.09 1.52
N SER A 103 -16.03 13.36 1.92
CA SER A 103 -16.83 14.43 1.35
C SER A 103 -16.09 15.16 0.25
N ASP A 104 -15.25 14.47 -0.53
CA ASP A 104 -14.67 15.04 -1.76
C ASP A 104 -15.65 14.83 -2.93
N GLY A 105 -16.87 15.34 -2.73
CA GLY A 105 -17.81 15.60 -3.81
C GLY A 105 -17.54 16.99 -4.35
N LYS A 106 -16.79 17.09 -5.45
CA LYS A 106 -16.87 18.25 -6.33
C LYS A 106 -16.96 17.79 -7.78
N SER A 107 -18.10 18.15 -8.36
CA SER A 107 -18.52 18.00 -9.75
C SER A 107 -17.54 18.58 -10.76
#